data_AF-A0A0X3TQT9-F1
#
_entry.id   AF-A0A0X3TQT9-F1
#
_cell.length_a   1.000
_cell.length_b   1.000
_cell.length_c   1.000
_cell.angle_alpha   90.00
_cell.angle_beta   90.00
_cell.angle_gamma   90.00
#
_symmetry.space_group_name_H-M   'P 1'
#
loop_
_entity.id
_entity.type
_entity.pdbx_description
1 polymer ?
#
loop_
_entity_poly.entity_id
_entity_poly.type
_entity_poly.pdbx_seq_one_letter_code
_entity_poly.pdbx_strand_id
1 'polypeptide(L)'
;MAKPYKRQKKGAGRHVQLPEWLQASEAWATLPPGPRALYVELKRRYNGSNNGEIILSHRDAATALNVHRNTVGPWFRELEERGFIAMTQAPHLGPSGIGKASVWALGEVPTRDGKPAEKRFMSWRQKQKPRTKNRTPRHNGCDTWPVIETI
;
A
#
# COMPACT_ATOMS: atom_id res chain seq x y z
N MET A 1 -12.63 28.59 -46.08
CA MET A 1 -11.49 28.68 -45.14
C MET A 1 -11.68 27.63 -44.04
N ALA A 2 -10.76 26.67 -43.89
CA ALA A 2 -10.85 25.62 -42.87
C ALA A 2 -10.54 26.20 -41.48
N LYS A 3 -11.37 25.89 -40.47
CA LYS A 3 -11.12 26.28 -39.08
C LYS A 3 -9.82 25.64 -38.60
N PRO A 4 -8.83 26.40 -38.10
CA PRO A 4 -7.62 25.81 -37.56
C PRO A 4 -7.98 24.95 -36.34
N TYR A 5 -7.48 23.71 -36.33
CA TYR A 5 -7.68 22.75 -35.26
C TYR A 5 -7.20 23.36 -33.93
N LYS A 6 -8.08 23.46 -32.93
CA LYS A 6 -7.74 24.02 -31.62
C LYS A 6 -6.62 23.18 -31.01
N ARG A 7 -5.43 23.75 -30.92
CA ARG A 7 -4.30 23.21 -30.15
C ARG A 7 -4.81 22.97 -28.73
N GLN A 8 -4.98 21.71 -28.33
CA GLN A 8 -5.44 21.38 -26.97
C GLN A 8 -4.52 22.11 -25.98
N LYS A 9 -5.12 22.89 -25.07
CA LYS A 9 -4.37 23.50 -23.96
C LYS A 9 -3.66 22.35 -23.24
N LYS A 10 -2.32 22.40 -23.15
CA LYS A 10 -1.57 21.49 -22.28
C LYS A 10 -2.16 21.65 -20.88
N GLY A 11 -2.93 20.67 -20.43
CA GLY A 11 -3.45 20.63 -19.07
C GLY A 11 -2.29 20.59 -18.05
N ALA A 12 -2.61 20.51 -16.77
CA ALA A 12 -1.66 20.54 -15.64
C ALA A 12 -0.63 19.39 -15.59
N GLY A 13 -0.49 18.59 -16.65
CA GLY A 13 0.39 17.41 -16.71
C GLY A 13 -0.29 16.14 -16.21
N ARG A 14 0.52 15.10 -16.00
CA ARG A 14 0.07 13.82 -15.40
C ARG A 14 0.06 13.98 -13.88
N HIS A 15 -1.06 13.66 -13.26
CA HIS A 15 -1.24 13.63 -11.81
C HIS A 15 -1.82 12.30 -11.35
N VAL A 16 -1.64 11.99 -10.06
CA VAL A 16 -2.28 10.84 -9.41
C VAL A 16 -3.51 11.34 -8.68
N GLN A 17 -4.69 10.82 -9.02
CA GLN A 17 -5.93 11.12 -8.30
C GLN A 17 -6.21 10.03 -7.27
N LEU A 18 -6.53 10.38 -6.04
CA LEU A 18 -7.05 9.42 -5.06
C LEU A 18 -8.51 9.74 -4.79
N PRO A 19 -9.45 8.88 -5.24
CA PRO A 19 -10.87 9.12 -5.01
C PRO A 19 -11.21 9.10 -3.51
N GLU A 20 -12.17 9.92 -3.11
CA GLU A 20 -12.59 9.99 -1.69
C GLU A 20 -13.12 8.66 -1.18
N TRP A 21 -13.91 7.94 -1.98
CA TRP A 21 -14.45 6.62 -1.60
C TRP A 21 -13.35 5.57 -1.35
N LEU A 22 -12.17 5.72 -1.96
CA LEU A 22 -11.02 4.88 -1.70
C LEU A 22 -10.35 5.27 -0.39
N GLN A 23 -10.16 6.58 -0.17
CA GLN A 23 -9.51 7.10 1.03
C GLN A 23 -10.36 6.92 2.31
N ALA A 24 -11.67 7.04 2.18
CA ALA A 24 -12.64 6.83 3.25
C ALA A 24 -12.83 5.35 3.63
N SER A 25 -12.27 4.41 2.86
CA SER A 25 -12.34 3.00 3.19
C SER A 25 -11.55 2.69 4.48
N GLU A 26 -12.07 1.77 5.29
CA GLU A 26 -11.39 1.32 6.53
C GLU A 26 -10.01 0.74 6.22
N ALA A 27 -9.87 0.06 5.08
CA ALA A 27 -8.63 -0.47 4.57
C ALA A 27 -7.57 0.61 4.36
N TRP A 28 -7.95 1.78 3.84
CA TRP A 28 -7.05 2.91 3.66
C TRP A 28 -6.77 3.63 4.98
N ALA A 29 -7.82 3.92 5.75
CA ALA A 29 -7.74 4.67 7.01
C ALA A 29 -6.78 4.03 8.02
N THR A 30 -6.70 2.70 8.04
CA THR A 30 -5.84 1.93 8.97
C THR A 30 -4.49 1.51 8.36
N LEU A 31 -4.20 1.93 7.12
CA LEU A 31 -2.95 1.61 6.42
C LEU A 31 -1.79 2.42 7.01
N PRO A 32 -0.61 1.83 7.24
CA PRO A 32 0.59 2.59 7.59
C PRO A 32 1.00 3.54 6.44
N PRO A 33 1.75 4.61 6.72
CA PRO A 33 2.13 5.61 5.71
C PRO A 33 2.98 5.03 4.57
N GLY A 34 3.85 4.05 4.86
CA GLY A 34 4.72 3.43 3.86
C GLY A 34 3.95 2.75 2.71
N PRO A 35 3.07 1.79 3.00
CA PRO A 35 2.18 1.19 2.00
C PRO A 35 1.32 2.23 1.24
N ARG A 36 0.90 3.33 1.88
CA ARG A 36 0.14 4.40 1.18
C ARG A 36 1.01 5.06 0.11
N ALA A 37 2.25 5.39 0.44
CA ALA A 37 3.21 5.97 -0.51
C ALA A 37 3.50 5.00 -1.67
N LEU A 38 3.65 3.70 -1.37
CA LEU A 38 3.84 2.67 -2.39
C LEU A 38 2.65 2.56 -3.34
N TYR A 39 1.42 2.64 -2.83
CA TYR A 39 0.22 2.64 -3.66
C TYR A 39 0.18 3.83 -4.63
N VAL A 40 0.56 5.02 -4.16
CA VAL A 40 0.66 6.22 -5.01
C VAL A 40 1.68 6.04 -6.14
N GLU A 41 2.84 5.42 -5.86
CA GLU A 41 3.84 5.14 -6.90
C GLU A 41 3.35 4.11 -7.92
N LEU A 42 2.62 3.08 -7.50
CA LEU A 42 1.94 2.16 -8.43
C LEU A 42 0.92 2.90 -9.31
N LYS A 43 0.11 3.76 -8.71
CA LYS A 43 -0.89 4.55 -9.43
C LYS A 43 -0.26 5.56 -10.40
N ARG A 44 0.90 6.11 -10.08
CA ARG A 44 1.70 6.97 -10.98
C ARG A 44 2.18 6.23 -12.23
N ARG A 45 2.46 4.92 -12.12
CA ARG A 45 2.89 4.05 -13.23
C ARG A 45 1.73 3.56 -14.09
N TYR A 46 0.51 3.63 -13.57
CA TYR A 46 -0.69 3.40 -14.37
C TYR A 46 -0.90 4.54 -15.38
N ASN A 47 -1.19 4.17 -16.63
CA ASN A 47 -1.33 5.11 -17.75
C ASN A 47 -2.76 5.18 -18.33
N GLY A 48 -3.72 4.49 -17.70
CA GLY A 48 -5.10 4.41 -18.17
C GLY A 48 -5.43 3.09 -18.88
N SER A 49 -4.45 2.33 -19.36
CA SER A 49 -4.69 1.09 -20.12
C SER A 49 -3.84 -0.10 -19.67
N ASN A 50 -2.74 0.12 -18.96
CA ASN A 50 -1.81 -0.93 -18.52
C ASN A 50 -2.18 -1.57 -17.17
N ASN A 51 -3.46 -1.60 -16.79
CA ASN A 51 -3.85 -2.24 -15.54
C ASN A 51 -3.67 -3.77 -15.66
N GLY A 52 -2.88 -4.35 -14.75
CA GLY A 52 -2.43 -5.75 -14.83
C GLY A 52 -1.09 -5.94 -15.54
N GLU A 53 -0.53 -4.87 -16.12
CA GLU A 53 0.78 -4.82 -16.76
C GLU A 53 1.72 -3.82 -16.05
N ILE A 54 1.39 -3.41 -14.81
CA ILE A 54 2.19 -2.41 -14.06
C ILE A 54 3.44 -3.10 -13.51
N ILE A 55 4.59 -2.79 -14.09
CA ILE A 55 5.86 -3.37 -13.66
C ILE A 55 6.47 -2.52 -12.53
N LEU A 56 6.69 -3.15 -11.37
CA LEU A 56 7.39 -2.53 -10.26
C LEU A 56 8.07 -3.60 -9.39
N SER A 57 9.41 -3.65 -9.45
CA SER A 57 10.21 -4.51 -8.59
C SER A 57 10.38 -3.92 -7.18
N HIS A 58 10.74 -4.76 -6.21
CA HIS A 58 11.12 -4.29 -4.86
C HIS A 58 12.30 -3.30 -4.90
N ARG A 59 13.28 -3.50 -5.80
CA ARG A 59 14.43 -2.59 -5.90
C ARG A 59 14.01 -1.24 -6.44
N ASP A 60 13.20 -1.22 -7.51
CA ASP A 60 12.73 0.03 -8.11
C ASP A 60 11.78 0.78 -7.17
N ALA A 61 10.95 0.06 -6.42
CA ALA A 61 10.08 0.66 -5.40
C ALA A 61 10.90 1.30 -4.28
N ALA A 62 11.95 0.63 -3.83
CA ALA A 62 12.85 1.15 -2.80
C ALA A 62 13.55 2.43 -3.27
N THR A 63 14.06 2.45 -4.51
CA THR A 63 14.64 3.65 -5.12
C THR A 63 13.61 4.77 -5.27
N ALA A 64 12.41 4.47 -5.77
CA ALA A 64 11.36 5.46 -6.01
C ALA A 64 10.84 6.10 -4.71
N LEU A 65 10.79 5.34 -3.62
CA LEU A 65 10.33 5.79 -2.31
C LEU A 65 11.47 6.27 -1.41
N ASN A 66 12.72 6.20 -1.87
CA ASN A 66 13.92 6.51 -1.11
C ASN A 66 13.99 5.77 0.24
N VAL A 67 13.80 4.45 0.21
CA VAL A 67 13.84 3.57 1.38
C VAL A 67 14.73 2.36 1.14
N HIS A 68 15.07 1.64 2.21
CA HIS A 68 15.82 0.40 2.08
C HIS A 68 14.97 -0.71 1.43
N ARG A 69 15.61 -1.57 0.62
CA ARG A 69 14.95 -2.65 -0.13
C ARG A 69 14.17 -3.65 0.75
N ASN A 70 14.60 -3.85 2.00
CA ASN A 70 13.96 -4.79 2.91
C ASN A 70 12.66 -4.22 3.51
N THR A 71 12.43 -2.90 3.37
CA THR A 71 11.25 -2.21 3.91
C THR A 71 10.04 -2.38 3.01
N VAL A 72 10.24 -2.42 1.69
CA VAL A 72 9.11 -2.42 0.73
C VAL A 72 8.40 -3.77 0.62
N GLY A 73 9.08 -4.88 0.86
CA GLY A 73 8.49 -6.23 0.73
C GLY A 73 7.22 -6.40 1.59
N PRO A 74 7.27 -6.11 2.90
CA PRO A 74 6.08 -6.08 3.75
C PRO A 74 4.98 -5.14 3.26
N TRP A 75 5.32 -4.02 2.62
CA TRP A 75 4.34 -3.06 2.13
C TRP A 75 3.55 -3.57 0.93
N PHE A 76 4.19 -4.29 0.01
CA PHE A 76 3.48 -4.96 -1.09
C PHE A 76 2.48 -5.98 -0.55
N ARG A 77 2.93 -6.79 0.41
CA ARG A 77 2.07 -7.79 1.07
C ARG A 77 0.87 -7.14 1.75
N GLU A 78 1.07 -6.04 2.49
CA GLU A 78 -0.01 -5.31 3.16
C GLU A 78 -1.05 -4.77 2.17
N LEU A 79 -0.61 -4.22 1.03
CA LEU A 79 -1.51 -3.72 -0.02
C LEU A 79 -2.29 -4.84 -0.69
N GLU A 80 -1.65 -5.99 -0.93
CA GLU A 80 -2.28 -7.17 -1.53
C GLU A 80 -3.29 -7.82 -0.57
N GLU A 81 -2.92 -8.01 0.70
CA GLU A 81 -3.80 -8.58 1.72
C GLU A 81 -5.06 -7.73 1.94
N ARG A 82 -4.93 -6.40 1.83
CA ARG A 82 -6.06 -5.46 1.90
C ARG A 82 -6.78 -5.28 0.57
N GLY A 83 -6.30 -5.85 -0.52
CA GLY A 83 -6.97 -5.86 -1.81
C GLY A 83 -6.87 -4.55 -2.60
N PHE A 84 -5.88 -3.70 -2.31
CA PHE A 84 -5.59 -2.51 -3.12
C PHE A 84 -4.87 -2.86 -4.42
N ILE A 85 -4.07 -3.93 -4.39
CA ILE A 85 -3.30 -4.41 -5.53
C ILE A 85 -3.41 -5.93 -5.64
N ALA A 86 -3.14 -6.46 -6.82
CA ALA A 86 -3.02 -7.90 -7.05
C ALA A 86 -1.79 -8.18 -7.91
N MET A 87 -1.00 -9.19 -7.53
CA MET A 87 0.10 -9.66 -8.36
C MET A 87 -0.46 -10.43 -9.57
N THR A 88 -0.25 -9.91 -10.78
CA THR A 88 -0.66 -10.60 -12.02
C THR A 88 0.42 -11.56 -12.51
N GLN A 89 1.69 -11.22 -12.26
CA GLN A 89 2.82 -12.08 -12.62
C GLN A 89 3.91 -12.02 -11.55
N ALA A 90 4.28 -13.20 -11.05
CA ALA A 90 5.39 -13.36 -10.12
C ALA A 90 6.74 -12.99 -10.78
N PRO A 91 7.69 -12.45 -10.00
CA PRO A 91 9.04 -12.26 -10.48
C PRO A 91 9.65 -13.63 -10.79
N HIS A 92 10.25 -13.76 -11.97
CA HIS A 92 10.89 -15.00 -12.40
C HIS A 92 12.16 -14.68 -13.18
N LEU A 93 13.08 -15.63 -13.20
CA LEU A 93 14.27 -15.53 -14.03
C LEU A 93 13.89 -15.85 -15.48
N GLY A 94 14.13 -14.90 -16.40
CA GLY A 94 13.87 -15.13 -17.81
C GLY A 94 14.88 -16.10 -18.43
N PRO A 95 14.58 -16.68 -19.61
CA PRO A 95 15.49 -17.59 -20.32
C PRO A 95 16.87 -16.99 -20.64
N SER A 96 16.93 -15.66 -20.77
CA SER A 96 18.17 -14.90 -20.99
C SER A 96 18.98 -14.61 -19.71
N GLY A 97 18.58 -15.14 -18.56
CA GLY A 97 19.21 -14.85 -17.26
C GLY A 97 18.87 -13.47 -16.69
N ILE A 98 18.00 -12.69 -17.35
CA ILE A 98 17.53 -11.40 -16.85
C ILE A 98 16.32 -11.64 -15.94
N GLY A 99 16.42 -11.19 -14.69
CA GLY A 99 15.32 -11.25 -13.74
C GLY A 99 14.17 -10.34 -14.18
N LYS A 100 12.96 -10.91 -14.34
CA LYS A 100 11.75 -10.12 -14.58
C LYS A 100 11.15 -9.67 -13.26
N ALA A 101 10.78 -8.40 -13.21
CA ALA A 101 10.11 -7.80 -12.07
C ALA A 101 8.67 -8.32 -11.93
N SER A 102 8.11 -8.12 -10.73
CA SER A 102 6.70 -8.37 -10.47
C SER A 102 5.81 -7.41 -11.27
N VAL A 103 4.69 -7.95 -11.71
CA VAL A 103 3.66 -7.22 -12.45
C VAL A 103 2.39 -7.15 -11.60
N TRP A 104 1.77 -5.97 -11.58
CA TRP A 104 0.70 -5.62 -10.66
C TRP A 104 -0.54 -5.10 -11.39
N ALA A 105 -1.70 -5.34 -10.78
CA ALA A 105 -2.97 -4.69 -11.07
C ALA A 105 -3.43 -3.84 -9.89
N LEU A 106 -4.09 -2.72 -10.17
CA LEU A 106 -4.80 -1.90 -9.18
C LEU A 106 -6.22 -2.47 -8.99
N GLY A 107 -6.61 -2.70 -7.74
CA GLY A 107 -7.93 -3.24 -7.40
C GLY A 107 -9.09 -2.27 -7.63
N GLU A 108 -8.83 -0.98 -7.86
CA GLU A 108 -9.87 0.04 -8.11
C GLU A 108 -10.29 0.15 -9.59
N VAL A 109 -9.45 -0.35 -10.51
CA VAL A 109 -9.59 -0.20 -11.96
C VAL A 109 -9.90 -1.57 -12.58
N PRO A 110 -10.75 -1.65 -13.61
CA PRO A 110 -10.92 -2.89 -14.36
C PRO A 110 -9.62 -3.31 -15.06
N THR A 111 -9.41 -4.61 -15.20
CA THR A 111 -8.27 -5.11 -15.99
C THR A 111 -8.56 -4.91 -17.48
N ARG A 112 -7.50 -4.80 -18.30
CA ARG A 112 -7.60 -4.67 -19.76
C ARG A 112 -8.50 -5.73 -20.41
N ASP A 113 -8.53 -6.93 -19.84
CA ASP A 113 -9.37 -8.07 -20.29
C ASP A 113 -10.88 -7.85 -20.10
N GLY A 114 -11.31 -6.67 -19.65
CA GLY A 114 -12.72 -6.36 -19.38
C GLY A 114 -13.24 -6.91 -18.05
N LYS A 115 -12.37 -7.53 -17.24
CA LYS A 115 -12.73 -7.99 -15.90
C LYS A 115 -13.06 -6.79 -15.00
N PRO A 116 -14.18 -6.83 -14.25
CA PRO A 116 -14.57 -5.72 -13.38
C PRO A 116 -13.52 -5.51 -12.28
N ALA A 117 -13.41 -4.26 -11.82
CA ALA A 117 -12.56 -3.94 -10.68
C ALA A 117 -13.06 -4.66 -9.42
N GLU A 118 -12.24 -5.52 -8.82
CA GLU A 118 -12.66 -6.33 -7.67
C GLU A 118 -12.94 -5.48 -6.42
N LYS A 119 -12.28 -4.31 -6.28
CA LYS A 119 -12.43 -3.37 -5.16
C LYS A 119 -12.48 -4.04 -3.78
N ARG A 120 -11.67 -5.09 -3.59
CA ARG A 120 -11.65 -5.93 -2.36
C ARG A 120 -11.38 -5.13 -1.08
N PHE A 121 -10.68 -4.01 -1.20
CA PHE A 121 -10.46 -3.09 -0.08
C PHE A 121 -11.73 -2.47 0.51
N MET A 122 -12.84 -2.41 -0.25
CA MET A 122 -14.12 -1.86 0.24
C MET A 122 -14.80 -2.78 1.26
N SER A 123 -14.67 -4.10 1.09
CA SER A 123 -15.22 -5.10 2.02
C SER A 123 -14.24 -5.50 3.12
N TRP A 124 -12.98 -5.06 3.05
CA TRP A 124 -11.98 -5.34 4.07
C TRP A 124 -12.35 -4.70 5.41
N ARG A 125 -12.08 -5.42 6.50
CA ARG A 125 -12.30 -4.98 7.89
C ARG A 125 -11.09 -5.34 8.75
N GLN A 126 -10.71 -4.45 9.66
CA GLN A 126 -9.60 -4.68 10.56
C GLN A 126 -9.97 -5.78 11.56
N LYS A 127 -9.22 -6.88 11.52
CA LYS A 127 -9.35 -7.92 12.55
C LYS A 127 -8.80 -7.37 13.87
N GLN A 128 -9.70 -7.07 14.80
CA GLN A 128 -9.33 -6.70 16.16
C GLN A 128 -8.65 -7.90 16.82
N LYS A 129 -7.36 -7.78 17.14
CA LYS A 129 -6.70 -8.78 17.99
C LYS A 129 -7.30 -8.62 19.40
N PRO A 130 -7.78 -9.69 20.03
CA PRO A 130 -8.28 -9.60 21.39
C PRO A 130 -7.17 -9.02 22.26
N ARG A 131 -7.50 -8.01 23.08
CA ARG A 131 -6.55 -7.36 23.97
C ARG A 131 -5.86 -8.44 24.81
N THR A 132 -4.53 -8.59 24.64
CA THR A 132 -3.74 -9.51 25.48
C THR A 132 -3.94 -9.09 26.93
N LYS A 133 -4.56 -9.96 27.74
CA LYS A 133 -4.66 -9.74 29.19
C LYS A 133 -3.27 -9.92 29.78
N ASN A 134 -2.44 -8.88 29.75
CA ASN A 134 -1.21 -8.85 30.54
C ASN A 134 -1.60 -8.79 32.02
N ARG A 135 -1.76 -9.96 32.63
CA ARG A 135 -1.89 -10.12 34.07
C ARG A 135 -0.54 -10.54 34.63
N THR A 136 0.26 -9.54 34.98
CA THR A 136 1.10 -9.66 36.17
C THR A 136 0.63 -8.53 37.09
N PRO A 137 -0.06 -8.84 38.20
CA PRO A 137 -0.39 -7.84 39.20
C PRO A 137 0.90 -7.11 39.61
N ARG A 138 0.89 -5.78 39.65
CA ARG A 138 1.95 -5.04 40.35
C ARG A 138 1.98 -5.52 41.80
N HIS A 139 3.17 -5.78 42.34
CA HIS A 139 3.34 -6.15 43.74
C HIS A 139 3.01 -4.91 44.58
N ASN A 140 1.98 -4.99 45.43
CA ASN A 140 1.48 -3.87 46.24
C ASN A 140 2.20 -3.74 47.61
N GLY A 141 3.44 -4.20 47.73
CA GLY A 141 4.10 -4.26 49.02
C GLY A 141 5.59 -4.08 48.91
N CYS A 142 6.04 -2.83 48.90
CA CYS A 142 7.42 -2.47 49.21
C CYS A 142 7.55 -0.98 49.58
N ASP A 143 6.68 -0.45 50.46
CA ASP A 143 6.83 0.89 51.05
C ASP A 143 6.42 0.91 52.54
N THR A 144 6.99 0.01 53.36
CA THR A 144 6.93 0.14 54.83
C THR A 144 8.33 0.00 55.41
N TRP A 145 8.96 1.14 55.70
CA TRP A 145 10.14 1.21 56.55
C TRP A 145 9.68 1.42 58.00
N PRO A 146 10.22 0.69 59.00
CA PRO A 146 9.87 0.94 60.38
C PRO A 146 10.51 2.26 60.83
N VAL A 147 9.68 3.18 61.33
CA VAL A 147 10.15 4.38 62.03
C VAL A 147 10.71 3.92 63.38
N ILE A 148 12.01 4.11 63.59
CA ILE A 148 12.67 3.86 64.87
C ILE A 148 12.38 5.08 65.74
N GLU A 149 11.54 4.93 66.77
CA GLU A 149 11.36 5.94 67.82
C GLU A 149 12.56 5.93 68.77
N THR A 150 13.19 7.09 68.87
CA THR A 150 14.33 7.43 69.72
C THR A 150 13.90 7.49 71.20
N ILE A 151 14.72 6.97 72.11
CA ILE A 151 14.69 7.25 73.55
C ILE A 151 15.66 8.39 73.85
#